data_AF-K7KKY3-F1
#
_entry.id   AF-K7KKY3-F1
#
_cell.length_a   1.000
_cell.length_b   1.000
_cell.length_c   1.000
_cell.angle_alpha   90.00
_cell.angle_beta   90.00
_cell.angle_gamma   90.00
#
_symmetry.space_group_name_H-M   'P 1'
#
loop_
_entity.id
_entity.type
_entity.pdbx_description
1 polymer ?
#
loop_
_entity_poly.entity_id
_entity_poly.type
_entity_poly.pdbx_seq_one_letter_code
_entity_poly.pdbx_strand_id
1 'polypeptide(L)' 'MVEQKNQVIPLLTPYKMGNLNLSHRIVLAPLFRARSYNNFAQPHAILYYSQRATKGGLLITEATTISPTSKLYVICI' A
#
# COMPACT_ATOMS: atom_id res chain seq x y z
N MET A 1 -3.96 38.96 -15.86
CA MET A 1 -3.99 37.90 -14.81
C MET A 1 -4.30 36.60 -15.52
N VAL A 2 -3.38 35.62 -15.49
CA VAL A 2 -3.63 34.30 -16.08
C VAL A 2 -4.52 33.52 -15.10
N GLU A 3 -5.77 33.24 -15.48
CA GLU A 3 -6.62 32.30 -14.75
C GLU A 3 -5.98 30.92 -14.79
N GLN A 4 -5.40 30.50 -13.67
CA GLN A 4 -5.06 29.11 -13.44
C GLN A 4 -6.37 28.34 -13.30
N LYS A 5 -6.89 27.79 -14.41
CA LYS A 5 -7.91 26.75 -14.34
C LYS A 5 -7.34 25.63 -13.47
N ASN A 6 -7.92 25.45 -12.29
CA ASN A 6 -7.60 24.37 -11.38
C ASN A 6 -7.88 23.05 -12.10
N GLN A 7 -6.87 22.51 -12.80
CA GLN A 7 -7.03 21.30 -13.59
C GLN A 7 -7.30 20.15 -12.63
N VAL A 8 -8.47 19.53 -12.76
CA VAL A 8 -8.80 18.34 -12.01
C VAL A 8 -7.87 17.22 -12.46
N ILE A 9 -6.95 16.80 -11.60
CA ILE A 9 -6.03 15.69 -11.88
C ILE A 9 -6.83 14.39 -11.71
N PRO A 10 -7.04 13.57 -12.77
CA PRO A 10 -7.87 12.38 -12.69
C PRO A 10 -7.44 11.40 -11.59
N LEU A 11 -6.13 11.30 -11.32
CA LEU A 11 -5.57 10.45 -10.26
C LEU A 11 -5.97 10.89 -8.84
N LEU A 12 -6.30 12.16 -8.62
CA LEU A 12 -6.70 12.71 -7.32
C LEU A 12 -8.23 12.75 -7.15
N THR A 13 -8.98 12.19 -8.09
CA THR A 13 -10.44 12.09 -7.97
C THR A 13 -10.85 10.93 -7.07
N PRO A 14 -11.94 11.05 -6.30
CA PRO A 14 -12.44 9.95 -5.48
C PRO A 14 -12.90 8.77 -6.32
N TYR A 15 -12.90 7.58 -5.71
CA TYR A 15 -13.31 6.33 -6.35
C TYR A 15 -14.00 5.41 -5.33
N LYS A 16 -15.17 4.87 -5.71
CA LYS A 16 -15.89 3.88 -4.91
C LYS A 16 -15.52 2.48 -5.41
N MET A 17 -14.84 1.70 -4.57
CA MET A 17 -14.43 0.32 -4.86
C MET A 17 -15.25 -0.64 -3.98
N GLY A 18 -16.36 -1.16 -4.52
CA GLY A 18 -17.30 -1.97 -3.73
C GLY A 18 -17.82 -1.20 -2.51
N ASN A 19 -17.49 -1.69 -1.31
CA ASN A 19 -17.87 -1.07 -0.04
C ASN A 19 -16.84 -0.04 0.48
N LEU A 20 -15.73 0.16 -0.23
CA LEU A 20 -14.65 1.08 0.14
C LEU A 20 -14.80 2.41 -0.62
N ASN A 21 -14.67 3.52 0.11
CA ASN A 21 -14.64 4.86 -0.48
C ASN A 21 -13.20 5.40 -0.44
N LEU A 22 -12.58 5.54 -1.61
CA LEU A 22 -11.22 6.06 -1.75
C LEU A 22 -11.25 7.55 -2.13
N SER A 23 -10.35 8.33 -1.53
CA SER A 23 -10.23 9.77 -1.80
C SER A 23 -9.46 10.07 -3.09
N HIS A 24 -8.70 9.09 -3.59
CA HIS A 24 -7.80 9.21 -4.74
C HIS A 24 -7.54 7.82 -5.32
N ARG A 25 -6.94 7.78 -6.51
CA ARG A 25 -6.72 6.56 -7.30
C ARG A 25 -5.27 6.08 -7.28
N ILE A 26 -4.45 6.64 -6.39
CA ILE A 26 -3.05 6.24 -6.20
C ILE A 26 -3.03 5.12 -5.16
N VAL A 27 -2.42 3.99 -5.52
CA VAL A 27 -2.41 2.76 -4.71
C VAL A 27 -0.97 2.34 -4.47
N LEU A 28 -0.67 1.89 -3.24
CA LEU A 28 0.59 1.18 -2.98
C LEU A 28 0.47 -0.25 -3.51
N ALA A 29 1.29 -0.56 -4.52
CA ALA A 29 1.41 -1.91 -5.07
C ALA A 29 1.92 -2.91 -4.01
N PRO A 30 1.62 -4.21 -4.15
CA PRO A 30 2.22 -5.25 -3.29
C PRO A 30 3.73 -5.32 -3.54
N LEU A 31 4.53 -4.91 -2.56
CA LEU A 31 5.99 -4.86 -2.66
C LEU A 31 6.63 -5.78 -1.62
N PHE A 32 7.17 -6.92 -2.06
CA PHE A 32 7.96 -7.79 -1.19
C PHE A 32 9.25 -7.09 -0.76
N ARG A 33 9.48 -6.94 0.55
CA ARG A 33 10.65 -6.21 1.07
C ARG A 33 11.69 -7.09 1.74
N ALA A 34 11.34 -8.35 2.03
CA ALA A 34 12.21 -9.30 2.73
C ALA A 34 12.69 -8.78 4.10
N ARG A 35 11.79 -8.15 4.88
CA ARG A 35 12.07 -7.60 6.21
C ARG A 35 11.20 -8.22 7.31
N SER A 36 10.65 -9.41 7.05
CA SER A 36 9.74 -10.11 7.97
C SER A 36 10.42 -11.35 8.52
N TYR A 37 11.14 -11.17 9.63
CA TYR A 37 11.97 -12.21 10.23
C TYR A 37 11.10 -13.40 10.66
N ASN A 38 11.51 -14.63 10.34
CA ASN A 38 10.71 -15.83 10.55
C ASN A 38 9.28 -15.79 9.96
N ASN A 39 9.04 -14.97 8.93
CA ASN A 39 7.71 -14.68 8.35
C ASN A 39 6.76 -13.93 9.30
N PHE A 40 7.29 -13.29 10.34
CA PHE A 40 6.52 -12.41 11.21
C PHE A 40 6.75 -10.95 10.84
N ALA A 41 5.67 -10.17 10.81
CA ALA A 41 5.74 -8.72 10.61
C ALA A 41 6.52 -8.08 11.76
N GLN A 42 7.48 -7.23 11.40
CA GLN A 42 8.36 -6.57 12.37
C GLN A 42 7.86 -5.16 12.72
N PRO A 43 8.24 -4.57 13.87
CA PRO A 43 7.80 -3.24 14.27
C PRO A 43 8.08 -2.13 13.25
N HIS A 44 9.16 -2.22 12.47
CA HIS A 44 9.46 -1.26 11.41
C HIS A 44 8.43 -1.29 10.26
N ALA A 45 7.66 -2.37 10.10
CA ALA A 45 6.57 -2.45 9.12
C ALA A 45 5.47 -1.43 9.45
N ILE A 46 5.22 -1.18 10.74
CA ILE A 46 4.26 -0.16 11.20
C ILE A 46 4.67 1.21 10.66
N LEU A 47 5.93 1.60 10.87
CA LEU A 47 6.47 2.86 10.34
C LEU A 47 6.45 2.89 8.80
N TYR A 48 6.79 1.77 8.16
CA TYR A 48 6.82 1.67 6.69
C TYR A 48 5.46 1.93 6.04
N TYR A 49 4.39 1.32 6.58
CA TYR A 49 3.04 1.51 6.06
C TYR A 49 2.43 2.85 6.52
N SER A 50 2.72 3.31 7.75
CA SER A 50 2.19 4.60 8.23
C SER A 50 2.71 5.78 7.41
N GLN A 51 3.97 5.76 6.99
CA GLN A 51 4.55 6.76 6.10
C GLN A 51 3.87 6.86 4.72
N ARG A 52 3.18 5.80 4.30
CA ARG A 52 2.49 5.71 2.99
C ARG A 52 0.98 5.86 3.12
N ALA A 53 0.46 5.92 4.34
CA ALA A 53 -0.96 6.03 4.59
C ALA A 53 -1.43 7.46 4.31
N THR A 54 -2.45 7.56 3.47
CA THR A 54 -3.19 8.79 3.17
C THR A 54 -4.67 8.58 3.49
N LYS A 55 -5.41 9.65 3.78
CA LYS A 55 -6.84 9.56 4.13
C LYS A 55 -7.63 9.00 2.95
N GLY A 56 -8.20 7.81 3.10
CA GLY A 56 -8.93 7.12 2.01
C GLY A 56 -8.01 6.63 0.89
N GLY A 57 -6.74 6.34 1.18
CA GLY A 57 -5.84 5.64 0.27
C GLY A 57 -5.95 4.14 0.40
N LEU A 58 -5.74 3.43 -0.71
CA LEU A 58 -5.65 1.97 -0.72
C LEU A 58 -4.18 1.56 -0.66
N LEU A 59 -3.85 0.70 0.30
CA LEU A 59 -2.53 0.08 0.41
C LEU A 59 -2.70 -1.44 0.28
N ILE A 60 -1.91 -2.06 -0.60
CA ILE A 60 -1.82 -3.52 -0.71
C ILE A 60 -0.50 -3.94 -0.05
N THR A 61 -0.60 -4.88 0.89
CA THR A 61 0.58 -5.35 1.64
C THR A 61 1.53 -6.14 0.76
N GLU A 62 2.74 -6.36 1.26
CA GLU A 62 3.67 -7.33 0.67
C GLU A 62 3.05 -8.73 0.57
N ALA A 63 3.57 -9.54 -0.36
CA ALA A 63 3.18 -10.93 -0.51
C ALA A 63 3.39 -11.67 0.82
N THR A 64 2.29 -12.21 1.37
CA THR A 64 2.27 -12.87 2.67
C THR A 64 2.01 -14.36 2.46
N THR A 65 2.82 -15.19 3.10
CA THR A 65 2.75 -16.65 2.98
C THR A 65 1.52 -17.19 3.71
N ILE A 66 0.76 -18.08 3.07
CA ILE A 66 -0.48 -18.65 3.63
C ILE A 66 -0.27 -20.00 4.31
N SER A 67 0.84 -20.68 3.98
CA SER A 67 1.22 -21.99 4.51
C SER A 67 2.75 -22.16 4.50
N PRO A 68 3.30 -23.10 5.28
CA PRO A 68 4.73 -23.41 5.23
C PRO A 68 5.24 -23.77 3.82
N THR A 69 4.41 -24.40 3.00
CA THR A 69 4.74 -24.78 1.60
C THR A 69 4.72 -23.58 0.64
N SER A 70 3.99 -22.51 0.96
CA SER A 70 3.90 -21.30 0.12
C SER A 70 5.09 -20.33 0.26
N LYS A 71 6.08 -20.66 1.09
CA LYS A 71 7.25 -19.81 1.32
C LYS A 71 8.13 -19.78 0.08
N LEU A 72 8.15 -18.64 -0.60
CA LEU A 72 8.95 -18.46 -1.81
C LEU A 72 10.43 -18.25 -1.51
N TYR A 73 10.76 -17.69 -0.33
CA TYR A 73 12.13 -17.39 0.08
C TYR A 73 12.31 -17.52 1.61
N VAL A 74 13.37 -18.22 2.02
CA VAL A 74 13.93 -18.11 3.38
C VAL A 74 14.81 -16.87 3.39
N ILE A 75 14.31 -15.72 3.79
CA ILE A 75 15.17 -14.57 4.09
C ILE A 75 14.80 -14.00 5.46
N CYS A 76 15.87 -13.82 6.24
CA CYS A 76 15.95 -13.50 7.66
C CYS A 76 15.83 -14.69 8.61
N ILE A 77 16.87 -15.53 8.55
CA ILE A 77 17.57 -16.01 9.77
C ILE A 77 18.01 -14.78 10.59
#